data_AF-M4STM3-F1
#
_entry.id   AF-M4STM3-F1
#
_cell.length_a   1.000
_cell.length_b   1.000
_cell.length_c   1.000
_cell.angle_alpha   90.00
_cell.angle_beta   90.00
_cell.angle_gamma   90.00
#
_symmetry.space_group_name_H-M   'P 1'
#
loop_
_entity.id
_entity.type
_entity.pdbx_description
1 polymer ?
#
loop_
_entity_poly.entity_id
_entity_poly.type
_entity_poly.pdbx_seq_one_letter_code
_entity_poly.pdbx_strand_id
1 'polypeptide(L)'
;LQSPFKEQAVPYEKHWTAWTKSVRDGAPQNLKDKIKQFSVLKSNSDAIRQLAFIADTALALTEAAADATKGTEKATIDGHLDRALYGADGQTATLTYSGKTRKQLCGNDADTAGEQAGKALLSDLLCVCAGDTTDATGGKTCCKGCEAAPNGSNWDVTATGKARALAIAAKCPEPVKTQDKSSTVLSTRLATFYKHVNNAKGTGEAVKHTLGTPEGNGSGGCTGEGNSGSHTGRCVKYNDDSIIKNKPEIEWQVNLRKAATAYDKRRTAETKLAALETEIRLLNATATALLWAPKAFVSQTNGQNPQQTTTPSDKAKECETIEKDADCDSKDFCTYDSKEKSDKKMQI
;
A
#
# COMPACT_ATOMS: atom_id res chain seq x y z
N LEU A 1 -2.53 -41.53 29.45
CA LEU A 1 -1.62 -40.39 29.23
C LEU A 1 -1.92 -39.35 30.30
N GLN A 2 -1.21 -39.46 31.43
CA GLN A 2 -1.43 -38.72 32.68
C GLN A 2 -0.81 -37.32 32.65
N SER A 3 -1.09 -36.56 33.70
CA SER A 3 -1.12 -35.10 33.84
C SER A 3 0.07 -34.19 33.44
N PRO A 4 1.35 -34.60 33.26
CA PRO A 4 2.40 -33.61 32.95
C PRO A 4 2.24 -32.93 31.57
N PHE A 5 1.51 -33.55 30.65
CA PHE A 5 1.25 -32.99 29.32
C PHE A 5 0.20 -31.88 29.33
N LYS A 6 -0.69 -31.81 30.34
CA LYS A 6 -1.76 -30.80 30.37
C LYS A 6 -1.26 -29.41 30.79
N GLU A 7 -0.35 -29.33 31.76
CA GLU A 7 0.27 -28.04 32.14
C GLU A 7 1.24 -27.52 31.07
N GLN A 8 1.90 -28.42 30.33
CA GLN A 8 2.73 -28.04 29.18
C GLN A 8 1.91 -27.66 27.94
N ALA A 9 0.60 -27.93 27.90
CA ALA A 9 -0.25 -27.71 26.73
C ALA A 9 -0.92 -26.32 26.66
N VAL A 10 -0.93 -25.55 27.75
CA VAL A 10 -1.56 -24.21 27.77
C VAL A 10 -0.98 -23.26 26.70
N PRO A 11 0.35 -23.20 26.45
CA PRO A 11 0.91 -22.40 25.34
C PRO A 11 0.48 -22.91 23.96
N TYR A 12 0.22 -24.21 23.85
CA TYR A 12 -0.03 -24.94 22.61
C TYR A 12 -1.50 -24.89 22.16
N GLU A 13 -2.41 -24.45 23.03
CA GLU A 13 -3.86 -24.50 22.81
C GLU A 13 -4.33 -23.47 21.76
N LYS A 14 -3.77 -22.26 21.79
CA LYS A 14 -4.15 -21.15 20.89
C LYS A 14 -3.94 -21.49 19.41
N HIS A 15 -2.97 -22.35 19.12
CA HIS A 15 -2.45 -22.57 17.78
C HIS A 15 -2.47 -24.05 17.33
N TRP A 16 -3.02 -24.92 18.17
CA TRP A 16 -3.13 -26.37 17.95
C TRP A 16 -3.68 -26.76 16.58
N THR A 17 -4.75 -26.08 16.13
CA THR A 17 -5.40 -26.32 14.84
C THR A 17 -4.48 -26.03 13.65
N ALA A 18 -3.67 -24.97 13.74
CA ALA A 18 -2.72 -24.61 12.68
C ALA A 18 -1.58 -25.63 12.58
N TRP A 19 -1.09 -26.12 13.72
CA TRP A 19 -0.05 -27.15 13.74
C TRP A 19 -0.55 -28.51 13.26
N THR A 20 -1.75 -28.93 13.67
CA THR A 20 -2.34 -30.17 13.18
C THR A 20 -2.60 -30.14 11.68
N LYS A 21 -3.02 -29.00 11.13
CA LYS A 21 -3.12 -28.81 9.67
C LYS A 21 -1.76 -28.94 8.98
N SER A 22 -0.73 -28.30 9.52
CA SER A 22 0.64 -28.34 8.97
C SER A 22 1.25 -29.76 8.95
N VAL A 23 0.86 -30.60 9.92
CA VAL A 23 1.27 -32.01 9.97
C VAL A 23 0.45 -32.89 9.02
N ARG A 24 -0.85 -32.59 8.85
CA ARG A 24 -1.80 -33.38 8.05
C ARG A 24 -1.63 -33.19 6.55
N ASP A 25 -1.34 -31.97 6.10
CA ASP A 25 -1.30 -31.62 4.67
C ASP A 25 -0.01 -32.08 3.96
N GLY A 26 0.87 -32.81 4.66
CA GLY A 26 2.06 -33.43 4.08
C GLY A 26 3.06 -32.38 3.56
N ALA A 27 3.92 -31.89 4.45
CA ALA A 27 5.00 -30.97 4.10
C ALA A 27 5.78 -31.43 2.83
N PRO A 28 6.11 -30.51 1.90
CA PRO A 28 6.97 -30.83 0.75
C PRO A 28 8.31 -31.43 1.22
N GLN A 29 8.94 -32.26 0.39
CA GLN A 29 10.10 -33.07 0.81
C GLN A 29 11.24 -32.22 1.38
N ASN A 30 11.53 -31.06 0.78
CA ASN A 30 12.53 -30.11 1.28
C ASN A 30 12.22 -29.59 2.70
N LEU A 31 10.95 -29.41 3.05
CA LEU A 31 10.53 -29.00 4.39
C LEU A 31 10.63 -30.16 5.38
N LYS A 32 10.28 -31.38 4.96
CA LYS A 32 10.49 -32.60 5.76
C LYS A 32 11.98 -32.79 6.09
N ASP A 33 12.86 -32.60 5.11
CA ASP A 33 14.30 -32.75 5.30
C ASP A 33 14.86 -31.65 6.23
N LYS A 34 14.37 -30.41 6.13
CA LYS A 34 14.69 -29.35 7.11
C LYS A 34 14.25 -29.72 8.53
N ILE A 35 13.01 -30.19 8.71
CA ILE A 35 12.49 -30.58 10.02
C ILE A 35 13.31 -31.72 10.63
N LYS A 36 13.76 -32.69 9.82
CA LYS A 36 14.64 -33.77 10.30
C LYS A 36 15.94 -33.24 10.92
N GLN A 37 16.51 -32.14 10.41
CA GLN A 37 17.75 -31.58 10.96
C GLN A 37 17.58 -31.15 12.43
N PHE A 38 16.37 -30.73 12.82
CA PHE A 38 16.05 -30.34 14.20
C PHE A 38 15.91 -31.54 15.16
N SER A 39 16.00 -32.79 14.69
CA SER A 39 15.94 -33.97 15.57
C SER A 39 17.07 -34.02 16.60
N VAL A 40 18.19 -33.34 16.32
CA VAL A 40 19.33 -33.21 17.24
C VAL A 40 18.97 -32.48 18.54
N LEU A 41 17.88 -31.70 18.54
CA LEU A 41 17.45 -30.93 19.71
C LEU A 41 16.55 -31.74 20.67
N LYS A 42 16.14 -32.97 20.31
CA LYS A 42 15.16 -33.77 21.07
C LYS A 42 15.54 -34.00 22.54
N SER A 43 16.82 -34.02 22.86
CA SER A 43 17.35 -34.20 24.22
C SER A 43 17.64 -32.87 24.94
N ASN A 44 17.47 -31.72 24.29
CA ASN A 44 17.74 -30.40 24.86
C ASN A 44 16.42 -29.66 25.14
N SER A 45 15.96 -29.74 26.39
CA SER A 45 14.68 -29.15 26.81
C SER A 45 14.62 -27.63 26.61
N ASP A 46 15.73 -26.91 26.78
CA ASP A 46 15.76 -25.45 26.63
C ASP A 46 15.69 -25.04 25.17
N ALA A 47 16.40 -25.74 24.28
CA ALA A 47 16.31 -25.54 22.83
C ALA A 47 14.90 -25.83 22.31
N ILE A 48 14.24 -26.87 22.84
CA ILE A 48 12.84 -27.18 22.50
C ILE A 48 11.91 -26.04 22.95
N ARG A 49 12.08 -25.49 24.17
CA ARG A 49 11.29 -24.35 24.65
C ARG A 49 11.51 -23.09 23.80
N GLN A 50 12.75 -22.80 23.42
CA GLN A 50 13.05 -21.68 22.54
C GLN A 50 12.43 -21.87 21.14
N LEU A 51 12.49 -23.08 20.59
CA LEU A 51 11.86 -23.38 19.30
C LEU A 51 10.33 -23.25 19.35
N ALA A 52 9.70 -23.67 20.45
CA ALA A 52 8.27 -23.47 20.69
C ALA A 52 7.89 -21.98 20.72
N PHE A 53 8.63 -21.18 21.49
CA PHE A 53 8.42 -19.73 21.56
C PHE A 53 8.57 -19.05 20.18
N ILE A 54 9.57 -19.45 19.40
CA ILE A 54 9.76 -18.96 18.03
C ILE A 54 8.57 -19.33 17.15
N ALA A 55 8.07 -20.56 17.23
CA ALA A 55 6.93 -21.03 16.45
C ALA A 55 5.63 -20.28 16.80
N ASP A 56 5.37 -20.05 18.09
CA ASP A 56 4.22 -19.26 18.56
C ASP A 56 4.29 -17.82 18.05
N THR A 57 5.47 -17.19 18.15
CA THR A 57 5.69 -15.83 17.65
C THR A 57 5.46 -15.77 16.14
N ALA A 58 6.05 -16.70 15.38
CA ALA A 58 5.88 -16.76 13.92
C ALA A 58 4.41 -16.88 13.51
N LEU A 59 3.62 -17.67 14.23
CA LEU A 59 2.20 -17.84 13.96
C LEU A 59 1.39 -16.58 14.26
N ALA A 60 1.66 -15.90 15.39
CA ALA A 60 1.07 -14.60 15.69
C ALA A 60 1.39 -13.56 14.59
N LEU A 61 2.60 -13.58 14.02
CA LEU A 61 2.96 -12.70 12.90
C LEU A 61 2.16 -13.03 11.63
N THR A 62 1.86 -14.30 11.36
CA THR A 62 1.00 -14.66 10.22
C THR A 62 -0.45 -14.19 10.41
N GLU A 63 -1.00 -14.23 11.63
CA GLU A 63 -2.30 -13.65 11.95
C GLU A 63 -2.28 -12.13 11.76
N ALA A 64 -1.23 -11.46 12.25
CA ALA A 64 -1.05 -10.02 12.06
C ALA A 64 -0.91 -9.61 10.59
N ALA A 65 -0.30 -10.46 9.76
CA ALA A 65 -0.19 -10.26 8.31
C ALA A 65 -1.55 -10.45 7.61
N ALA A 66 -2.32 -11.47 8.00
CA ALA A 66 -3.69 -11.67 7.50
C ALA A 66 -4.58 -10.49 7.86
N ASP A 67 -4.48 -9.97 9.09
CA ASP A 67 -5.24 -8.79 9.51
C ASP A 67 -4.80 -7.51 8.77
N ALA A 68 -3.50 -7.34 8.53
CA ALA A 68 -2.96 -6.19 7.80
C ALA A 68 -3.49 -6.12 6.37
N THR A 69 -3.75 -7.26 5.73
CA THR A 69 -4.16 -7.33 4.31
C THR A 69 -5.66 -7.14 4.09
N LYS A 70 -6.50 -7.28 5.12
CA LYS A 70 -7.97 -7.17 5.01
C LYS A 70 -8.39 -5.83 4.41
N GLY A 71 -9.11 -5.85 3.29
CA GLY A 71 -9.66 -4.63 2.68
C GLY A 71 -8.61 -3.79 1.94
N THR A 72 -7.51 -4.38 1.49
CA THR A 72 -6.45 -3.72 0.71
C THR A 72 -6.40 -4.19 -0.75
N GLU A 73 -7.46 -4.87 -1.19
CA GLU A 73 -7.52 -5.54 -2.49
C GLU A 73 -7.48 -4.53 -3.64
N LYS A 74 -6.68 -4.84 -4.67
CA LYS A 74 -6.58 -4.03 -5.89
C LYS A 74 -7.96 -3.80 -6.53
N ALA A 75 -8.79 -4.85 -6.55
CA ALA A 75 -10.13 -4.80 -7.15
C ALA A 75 -11.04 -3.76 -6.48
N THR A 76 -10.90 -3.55 -5.17
CA THR A 76 -11.65 -2.53 -4.43
C THR A 76 -11.27 -1.12 -4.88
N ILE A 77 -9.97 -0.86 -5.03
CA ILE A 77 -9.45 0.42 -5.53
C ILE A 77 -9.92 0.66 -6.96
N ASP A 78 -9.73 -0.32 -7.84
CA ASP A 78 -10.10 -0.21 -9.25
C ASP A 78 -11.61 -0.02 -9.42
N GLY A 79 -12.43 -0.73 -8.65
CA GLY A 79 -13.88 -0.59 -8.69
C GLY A 79 -14.37 0.82 -8.33
N HIS A 80 -13.71 1.48 -7.37
CA HIS A 80 -14.01 2.88 -7.05
C HIS A 80 -13.51 3.85 -8.14
N LEU A 81 -12.32 3.61 -8.71
CA LEU A 81 -11.81 4.43 -9.82
C LEU A 81 -12.72 4.32 -11.06
N ASP A 82 -13.20 3.11 -11.37
CA ASP A 82 -14.13 2.88 -12.47
C ASP A 82 -15.45 3.61 -12.23
N ARG A 83 -16.00 3.57 -11.02
CA ARG A 83 -17.23 4.32 -10.72
C ARG A 83 -17.04 5.83 -10.77
N ALA A 84 -15.88 6.35 -10.35
CA ALA A 84 -15.57 7.76 -10.51
C ALA A 84 -15.47 8.18 -11.98
N LEU A 85 -14.88 7.31 -12.82
CA LEU A 85 -14.64 7.60 -14.22
C LEU A 85 -15.92 7.48 -15.06
N TYR A 86 -16.67 6.39 -14.88
CA TYR A 86 -17.79 6.00 -15.74
C TYR A 86 -19.17 6.21 -15.11
N GLY A 87 -19.25 6.44 -13.79
CA GLY A 87 -20.52 6.55 -13.04
C GLY A 87 -20.91 5.25 -12.35
N ALA A 88 -22.14 5.18 -11.83
CA ALA A 88 -22.62 4.07 -11.00
C ALA A 88 -22.48 2.68 -11.66
N ASP A 89 -22.67 2.60 -12.97
CA ASP A 89 -22.56 1.36 -13.75
C ASP A 89 -21.09 0.92 -14.01
N GLY A 90 -20.11 1.76 -13.65
CA GLY A 90 -18.70 1.46 -13.89
C GLY A 90 -18.42 1.25 -15.38
N GLN A 91 -17.52 0.32 -15.72
CA GLN A 91 -17.07 0.12 -17.10
C GLN A 91 -18.18 -0.28 -18.09
N THR A 92 -19.36 -0.71 -17.63
CA THR A 92 -20.48 -1.04 -18.54
C THR A 92 -21.25 0.21 -19.00
N ALA A 93 -21.01 1.39 -18.41
CA ALA A 93 -21.69 2.62 -18.77
C ALA A 93 -21.47 2.99 -20.25
N THR A 94 -22.55 3.28 -20.96
CA THR A 94 -22.52 3.70 -22.38
C THR A 94 -22.44 5.22 -22.55
N LEU A 95 -22.80 5.98 -21.52
CA LEU A 95 -22.98 7.44 -21.55
C LEU A 95 -23.97 7.86 -22.64
N THR A 96 -25.13 7.20 -22.66
CA THR A 96 -26.24 7.45 -23.60
C THR A 96 -27.45 7.98 -22.83
N TYR A 97 -28.03 9.09 -23.29
CA TYR A 97 -29.03 9.87 -22.56
C TYR A 97 -30.23 10.18 -23.46
N SER A 98 -31.20 9.26 -23.50
CA SER A 98 -32.41 9.41 -24.31
C SER A 98 -33.34 10.50 -23.79
N GLY A 99 -33.97 11.26 -24.69
CA GLY A 99 -34.99 12.26 -24.35
C GLY A 99 -34.45 13.51 -23.64
N LYS A 100 -33.14 13.73 -23.69
CA LYS A 100 -32.46 14.87 -23.06
C LYS A 100 -31.67 15.64 -24.10
N THR A 101 -31.43 16.91 -23.81
CA THR A 101 -30.53 17.79 -24.55
C THR A 101 -29.22 17.94 -23.80
N ARG A 102 -28.15 18.34 -24.49
CA ARG A 102 -26.85 18.61 -23.85
C ARG A 102 -26.96 19.65 -22.72
N LYS A 103 -27.74 20.72 -22.90
CA LYS A 103 -27.99 21.69 -21.83
C LYS A 103 -28.68 21.07 -20.60
N GLN A 104 -29.67 20.18 -20.77
CA GLN A 104 -30.30 19.53 -19.61
C GLN A 104 -29.32 18.64 -18.83
N LEU A 105 -28.39 17.99 -19.54
CA LEU A 105 -27.41 17.10 -18.93
C LEU A 105 -26.27 17.88 -18.26
N CYS A 106 -25.84 18.99 -18.87
CA CYS A 106 -24.63 19.71 -18.50
C CYS A 106 -24.90 21.00 -17.72
N GLY A 107 -26.09 21.59 -17.78
CA GLY A 107 -26.48 22.85 -17.12
C GLY A 107 -27.45 23.63 -17.99
N ASN A 108 -28.67 23.86 -17.51
CA ASN A 108 -29.72 24.49 -18.33
C ASN A 108 -29.53 26.00 -18.50
N ASP A 109 -29.01 26.66 -17.46
CA ASP A 109 -28.79 28.09 -17.38
C ASP A 109 -27.80 28.39 -16.23
N ALA A 110 -27.67 29.67 -15.86
CA ALA A 110 -26.77 30.14 -14.81
C ALA A 110 -27.08 29.58 -13.41
N ASP A 111 -28.34 29.23 -13.13
CA ASP A 111 -28.82 28.82 -11.81
C ASP A 111 -29.15 27.32 -11.75
N THR A 112 -29.42 26.70 -12.89
CA THR A 112 -29.90 25.32 -12.98
C THR A 112 -28.79 24.35 -13.38
N ALA A 113 -28.38 23.52 -12.42
CA ALA A 113 -27.37 22.48 -12.62
C ALA A 113 -27.77 21.42 -13.65
N GLY A 114 -26.76 20.77 -14.24
CA GLY A 114 -26.95 19.67 -15.18
C GLY A 114 -27.33 18.36 -14.49
N GLU A 115 -28.21 17.57 -15.11
CA GLU A 115 -28.64 16.26 -14.58
C GLU A 115 -27.52 15.22 -14.46
N GLN A 116 -26.42 15.39 -15.20
CA GLN A 116 -25.25 14.51 -15.19
C GLN A 116 -24.01 15.15 -14.56
N ALA A 117 -24.10 16.44 -14.18
CA ALA A 117 -23.00 17.15 -13.55
C ALA A 117 -22.59 16.46 -12.25
N GLY A 118 -21.34 16.02 -12.18
CA GLY A 118 -20.79 15.41 -10.98
C GLY A 118 -21.06 13.92 -10.80
N LYS A 119 -21.79 13.26 -11.73
CA LYS A 119 -22.06 11.81 -11.66
C LYS A 119 -20.86 10.97 -12.10
N ALA A 120 -20.16 11.41 -13.14
CA ALA A 120 -19.01 10.71 -13.69
C ALA A 120 -18.05 11.71 -14.34
N LEU A 121 -16.74 11.49 -14.19
CA LEU A 121 -15.71 12.34 -14.82
C LEU A 121 -15.83 12.35 -16.35
N LEU A 122 -16.17 11.22 -16.97
CA LEU A 122 -16.34 11.16 -18.43
C LEU A 122 -17.57 11.93 -18.91
N SER A 123 -18.65 12.00 -18.12
CA SER A 123 -19.83 12.81 -18.45
C SER A 123 -19.51 14.30 -18.35
N ASP A 124 -18.85 14.72 -17.27
CA ASP A 124 -18.38 16.10 -17.09
C ASP A 124 -17.40 16.49 -18.21
N LEU A 125 -16.53 15.57 -18.63
CA LEU A 125 -15.62 15.76 -19.76
C LEU A 125 -16.37 15.94 -21.08
N LEU A 126 -17.40 15.13 -21.37
CA LEU A 126 -18.22 15.32 -22.57
C LEU A 126 -18.90 16.68 -22.58
N CYS A 127 -19.43 17.13 -21.44
CA CYS A 127 -20.05 18.45 -21.33
C CYS A 127 -19.09 19.59 -21.73
N VAL A 128 -17.84 19.53 -21.27
CA VAL A 128 -16.85 20.59 -21.54
C VAL A 128 -16.16 20.44 -22.90
N CYS A 129 -15.92 19.21 -23.36
CA CYS A 129 -14.97 18.93 -24.43
C CYS A 129 -15.54 18.25 -25.67
N ALA A 130 -16.75 17.70 -25.61
CA ALA A 130 -17.31 17.03 -26.77
C ALA A 130 -17.53 18.03 -27.91
N GLY A 131 -17.11 17.61 -29.12
CA GLY A 131 -17.10 18.47 -30.29
C GLY A 131 -18.48 18.95 -30.73
N ASP A 132 -18.47 20.03 -31.51
CA ASP A 132 -19.60 20.55 -32.28
C ASP A 132 -19.31 20.38 -33.78
N THR A 133 -20.31 20.55 -34.64
CA THR A 133 -20.26 20.33 -36.09
C THR A 133 -19.40 21.38 -36.80
N THR A 134 -19.30 22.60 -36.26
CA THR A 134 -18.55 23.68 -36.90
C THR A 134 -17.64 24.43 -35.93
N ASP A 135 -16.56 25.00 -36.48
CA ASP A 135 -15.68 25.89 -35.73
C ASP A 135 -16.30 27.27 -35.46
N ALA A 136 -17.35 27.63 -36.20
CA ALA A 136 -17.97 28.96 -36.14
C ALA A 136 -18.89 29.17 -34.93
N THR A 137 -19.54 28.11 -34.43
CA THR A 137 -20.53 28.16 -33.34
C THR A 137 -20.05 27.50 -32.06
N GLY A 138 -19.31 26.40 -32.17
CA GLY A 138 -18.81 25.64 -31.03
C GLY A 138 -17.32 25.67 -30.91
N GLY A 139 -16.58 25.51 -32.01
CA GLY A 139 -15.18 25.08 -32.00
C GLY A 139 -15.11 23.55 -31.86
N LYS A 140 -14.31 22.87 -32.68
CA LYS A 140 -14.35 21.39 -32.77
C LYS A 140 -14.03 20.64 -31.48
N THR A 141 -13.28 21.22 -30.54
CA THR A 141 -12.70 20.44 -29.43
C THR A 141 -12.08 21.33 -28.33
N CYS A 142 -11.87 20.78 -27.12
CA CYS A 142 -11.11 21.41 -26.02
C CYS A 142 -9.60 21.09 -26.02
N CYS A 143 -9.14 20.21 -26.91
CA CYS A 143 -7.76 19.75 -26.99
C CYS A 143 -7.28 19.61 -28.44
N LYS A 144 -5.97 19.78 -28.64
CA LYS A 144 -5.32 19.54 -29.94
C LYS A 144 -5.40 18.05 -30.29
N GLY A 145 -5.85 17.70 -31.50
CA GLY A 145 -5.95 16.33 -31.97
C GLY A 145 -7.18 15.56 -31.48
N CYS A 146 -8.11 16.25 -30.81
CA CYS A 146 -9.38 15.71 -30.32
C CYS A 146 -10.53 15.97 -31.31
N GLU A 147 -10.28 16.68 -32.40
CA GLU A 147 -11.20 16.88 -33.53
C GLU A 147 -11.33 15.66 -34.45
N ALA A 148 -10.50 14.63 -34.24
CA ALA A 148 -10.61 13.37 -34.98
C ALA A 148 -11.79 12.53 -34.49
N ALA A 149 -12.23 11.57 -35.32
CA ALA A 149 -13.19 10.56 -34.89
C ALA A 149 -12.67 9.84 -33.62
N PRO A 150 -13.54 9.54 -32.64
CA PRO A 150 -15.00 9.67 -32.65
C PRO A 150 -15.57 11.02 -32.15
N ASN A 151 -14.75 12.06 -31.96
CA ASN A 151 -15.17 13.36 -31.42
C ASN A 151 -15.31 14.47 -32.48
N GLY A 152 -15.01 14.19 -33.75
CA GLY A 152 -15.01 15.19 -34.84
C GLY A 152 -16.37 15.69 -35.36
N SER A 153 -17.45 15.49 -34.60
CA SER A 153 -18.81 15.93 -34.96
C SER A 153 -19.56 16.39 -33.71
N ASN A 154 -20.76 16.98 -33.86
CA ASN A 154 -21.60 17.28 -32.71
C ASN A 154 -21.86 16.05 -31.83
N TRP A 155 -21.90 16.27 -30.51
CA TRP A 155 -22.25 15.22 -29.56
C TRP A 155 -23.76 15.00 -29.56
N ASP A 156 -24.18 13.93 -30.24
CA ASP A 156 -25.50 13.37 -30.06
C ASP A 156 -25.55 12.63 -28.71
N VAL A 157 -26.28 13.22 -27.75
CA VAL A 157 -26.42 12.66 -26.41
C VAL A 157 -27.24 11.37 -26.38
N THR A 158 -27.98 11.07 -27.46
CA THR A 158 -28.76 9.83 -27.62
C THR A 158 -27.95 8.69 -28.23
N ALA A 159 -26.73 8.97 -28.71
CA ALA A 159 -25.76 7.98 -29.13
C ALA A 159 -24.76 7.65 -28.00
N THR A 160 -24.01 6.55 -28.16
CA THR A 160 -23.00 6.13 -27.19
C THR A 160 -21.86 7.16 -27.06
N GLY A 161 -21.83 7.89 -25.94
CA GLY A 161 -20.80 8.88 -25.65
C GLY A 161 -19.47 8.29 -25.14
N LYS A 162 -19.45 7.02 -24.69
CA LYS A 162 -18.27 6.40 -24.05
C LYS A 162 -17.00 6.49 -24.89
N ALA A 163 -17.05 6.05 -26.16
CA ALA A 163 -15.88 6.04 -27.03
C ALA A 163 -15.32 7.45 -27.27
N ARG A 164 -16.22 8.43 -27.39
CA ARG A 164 -15.87 9.85 -27.49
C ARG A 164 -15.18 10.37 -26.24
N ALA A 165 -15.76 10.12 -25.07
CA ALA A 165 -15.18 10.57 -23.80
C ALA A 165 -13.78 9.98 -23.58
N LEU A 166 -13.60 8.67 -23.87
CA LEU A 166 -12.30 8.00 -23.76
C LEU A 166 -11.28 8.53 -24.76
N ALA A 167 -11.69 8.82 -26.00
CA ALA A 167 -10.80 9.40 -27.00
C ALA A 167 -10.30 10.79 -26.59
N ILE A 168 -11.17 11.62 -25.97
CA ILE A 168 -10.78 12.92 -25.40
C ILE A 168 -9.83 12.70 -24.21
N ALA A 169 -10.20 11.82 -23.26
CA ALA A 169 -9.40 11.56 -22.07
C ALA A 169 -8.00 11.02 -22.40
N ALA A 170 -7.86 10.24 -23.48
CA ALA A 170 -6.57 9.73 -23.94
C ALA A 170 -5.59 10.83 -24.40
N LYS A 171 -6.09 12.03 -24.72
CA LYS A 171 -5.26 13.19 -25.06
C LYS A 171 -4.79 13.99 -23.85
N CYS A 172 -5.17 13.57 -22.63
CA CYS A 172 -4.66 14.15 -21.40
C CYS A 172 -3.12 14.02 -21.36
N PRO A 173 -2.37 15.13 -21.19
CA PRO A 173 -0.92 15.12 -21.38
C PRO A 173 -0.20 14.33 -20.28
N GLU A 174 0.92 13.68 -20.62
CA GLU A 174 1.64 12.81 -19.68
C GLU A 174 2.05 13.51 -18.37
N PRO A 175 2.51 14.77 -18.36
CA PRO A 175 2.91 15.46 -17.13
C PRO A 175 1.81 15.62 -16.08
N VAL A 176 0.53 15.51 -16.45
CA VAL A 176 -0.57 15.63 -15.48
C VAL A 176 -1.04 14.27 -14.93
N LYS A 177 -0.55 13.17 -15.51
CA LYS A 177 -0.83 11.81 -15.02
C LYS A 177 0.05 11.49 -13.83
N THR A 178 -0.49 10.71 -12.90
CA THR A 178 0.23 10.27 -11.70
C THR A 178 -0.10 8.81 -11.42
N GLN A 179 0.91 8.06 -11.00
CA GLN A 179 0.72 6.71 -10.47
C GLN A 179 0.37 6.73 -8.98
N ASP A 180 0.66 7.83 -8.28
CA ASP A 180 0.27 7.99 -6.89
C ASP A 180 -1.22 8.34 -6.79
N LYS A 181 -1.95 7.45 -6.12
CA LYS A 181 -3.40 7.49 -5.91
C LYS A 181 -3.76 7.84 -4.46
N SER A 182 -2.81 8.37 -3.70
CA SER A 182 -2.98 8.73 -2.29
C SER A 182 -4.03 9.81 -2.04
N SER A 183 -4.56 9.84 -0.81
CA SER A 183 -5.50 10.91 -0.40
C SER A 183 -4.86 12.29 -0.46
N THR A 184 -3.54 12.38 -0.26
CA THR A 184 -2.77 13.62 -0.39
C THR A 184 -2.83 14.16 -1.82
N VAL A 185 -2.48 13.34 -2.80
CA VAL A 185 -2.51 13.75 -4.23
C VAL A 185 -3.93 14.08 -4.68
N LEU A 186 -4.91 13.29 -4.24
CA LEU A 186 -6.32 13.58 -4.53
C LEU A 186 -6.74 14.93 -3.96
N SER A 187 -6.37 15.24 -2.72
CA SER A 187 -6.74 16.50 -2.06
C SER A 187 -6.20 17.72 -2.81
N THR A 188 -4.96 17.67 -3.30
CA THR A 188 -4.39 18.73 -4.14
C THR A 188 -5.16 18.91 -5.44
N ARG A 189 -5.51 17.81 -6.12
CA ARG A 189 -6.28 17.86 -7.39
C ARG A 189 -7.71 18.37 -7.18
N LEU A 190 -8.36 17.98 -6.09
CA LEU A 190 -9.68 18.49 -5.73
C LEU A 190 -9.63 19.98 -5.38
N ALA A 191 -8.57 20.46 -4.71
CA ALA A 191 -8.40 21.89 -4.47
C ALA A 191 -8.29 22.69 -5.78
N THR A 192 -7.56 22.18 -6.77
CA THR A 192 -7.53 22.78 -8.12
C THR A 192 -8.91 22.78 -8.77
N PHE A 193 -9.63 21.66 -8.71
CA PHE A 193 -11.01 21.57 -9.21
C PHE A 193 -11.92 22.63 -8.55
N TYR A 194 -11.93 22.69 -7.22
CA TYR A 194 -12.76 23.63 -6.46
C TYR A 194 -12.40 25.08 -6.75
N LYS A 195 -11.11 25.40 -6.94
CA LYS A 195 -10.68 26.72 -7.40
C LYS A 195 -11.30 27.08 -8.76
N HIS A 196 -11.33 26.14 -9.71
CA HIS A 196 -11.87 26.40 -11.04
C HIS A 196 -13.39 26.55 -11.08
N VAL A 197 -14.13 25.80 -10.25
CA VAL A 197 -15.59 25.87 -10.23
C VAL A 197 -16.11 27.02 -9.36
N ASN A 198 -15.41 27.41 -8.29
CA ASN A 198 -15.83 28.51 -7.43
C ASN A 198 -15.60 29.89 -8.03
N ASN A 199 -14.73 30.02 -9.03
CA ASN A 199 -14.59 31.27 -9.77
C ASN A 199 -15.90 31.54 -10.52
N ALA A 200 -16.54 32.67 -10.19
CA ALA A 200 -17.69 33.15 -10.93
C ALA A 200 -17.27 33.58 -12.34
N LYS A 201 -18.14 33.34 -13.32
CA LYS A 201 -17.86 33.45 -14.76
C LYS A 201 -19.01 34.15 -15.47
N GLY A 202 -18.77 34.48 -16.74
CA GLY A 202 -19.72 35.20 -17.57
C GLY A 202 -19.77 36.69 -17.26
N THR A 203 -20.59 37.41 -18.01
CA THR A 203 -20.85 38.84 -17.84
C THR A 203 -21.45 39.11 -16.46
N GLY A 204 -20.81 40.02 -15.71
CA GLY A 204 -21.24 40.36 -14.36
C GLY A 204 -21.08 39.22 -13.34
N GLU A 205 -20.25 38.22 -13.64
CA GLU A 205 -20.00 37.08 -12.73
C GLU A 205 -21.27 36.27 -12.40
N ALA A 206 -22.23 36.25 -13.34
CA ALA A 206 -23.55 35.64 -13.14
C ALA A 206 -23.49 34.11 -13.01
N VAL A 207 -22.52 33.44 -13.65
CA VAL A 207 -22.46 31.98 -13.71
C VAL A 207 -21.47 31.44 -12.68
N LYS A 208 -21.97 30.79 -11.64
CA LYS A 208 -21.16 30.24 -10.56
C LYS A 208 -21.05 28.72 -10.65
N HIS A 209 -20.04 28.12 -10.01
CA HIS A 209 -20.01 26.67 -9.72
C HIS A 209 -20.01 25.83 -11.01
N THR A 210 -19.25 26.32 -11.98
CA THR A 210 -19.24 25.80 -13.35
C THR A 210 -17.82 25.47 -13.74
N LEU A 211 -17.59 24.29 -14.32
CA LEU A 211 -16.32 23.96 -14.99
C LEU A 211 -16.44 24.29 -16.49
N GLY A 212 -15.35 24.73 -17.12
CA GLY A 212 -15.36 25.21 -18.50
C GLY A 212 -15.70 26.70 -18.63
N THR A 213 -16.16 27.11 -19.80
CA THR A 213 -16.33 28.51 -20.20
C THR A 213 -17.79 28.76 -20.62
N PRO A 214 -18.63 29.32 -19.74
CA PRO A 214 -19.93 29.87 -20.12
C PRO A 214 -19.76 31.22 -20.81
N GLU A 215 -20.67 31.56 -21.73
CA GLU A 215 -20.68 32.87 -22.41
C GLU A 215 -21.82 33.77 -21.95
N GLY A 216 -21.63 35.09 -22.14
CA GLY A 216 -22.60 36.09 -21.72
C GLY A 216 -22.99 35.91 -20.26
N ASN A 217 -24.29 36.03 -19.96
CA ASN A 217 -24.83 35.78 -18.62
C ASN A 217 -25.17 34.30 -18.35
N GLY A 218 -24.90 33.39 -19.29
CA GLY A 218 -25.16 31.95 -19.15
C GLY A 218 -26.62 31.52 -19.26
N SER A 219 -27.56 32.39 -19.68
CA SER A 219 -28.98 32.04 -19.78
C SER A 219 -29.29 30.97 -20.84
N GLY A 220 -28.38 30.75 -21.80
CA GLY A 220 -28.50 29.67 -22.79
C GLY A 220 -28.02 28.31 -22.30
N GLY A 221 -27.29 28.26 -21.18
CA GLY A 221 -26.79 27.03 -20.56
C GLY A 221 -25.62 26.38 -21.29
N CYS A 222 -25.26 25.18 -20.83
CA CYS A 222 -24.11 24.42 -21.29
C CYS A 222 -24.46 23.53 -22.49
N THR A 223 -24.52 24.12 -23.69
CA THR A 223 -24.84 23.41 -24.93
C THR A 223 -23.62 22.84 -25.65
N GLY A 224 -22.40 23.23 -25.26
CA GLY A 224 -21.17 22.92 -25.99
C GLY A 224 -20.79 23.93 -27.06
N GLU A 225 -21.62 24.94 -27.28
CA GLU A 225 -21.29 26.09 -28.11
C GLU A 225 -20.38 27.05 -27.33
N GLY A 226 -19.47 27.74 -28.02
CA GLY A 226 -18.46 28.58 -27.38
C GLY A 226 -18.17 29.86 -28.16
N ASN A 227 -19.13 30.26 -29.00
CA ASN A 227 -19.22 31.57 -29.63
C ASN A 227 -20.66 31.77 -30.15
N SER A 228 -21.62 31.94 -29.23
CA SER A 228 -23.01 32.16 -29.56
C SER A 228 -23.53 33.49 -28.99
N GLY A 229 -24.33 34.20 -29.79
CA GLY A 229 -25.14 35.32 -29.30
C GLY A 229 -26.23 34.90 -28.32
N SER A 230 -26.36 33.60 -28.03
CA SER A 230 -27.40 33.00 -27.18
C SER A 230 -26.94 32.74 -25.74
N HIS A 231 -25.77 33.25 -25.33
CA HIS A 231 -25.24 33.10 -23.97
C HIS A 231 -25.11 31.63 -23.53
N THR A 232 -24.73 30.76 -24.47
CA THR A 232 -24.49 29.34 -24.22
C THR A 232 -23.04 29.11 -23.81
N GLY A 233 -22.61 27.85 -23.62
CA GLY A 233 -21.24 27.60 -23.19
C GLY A 233 -20.77 26.16 -23.31
N ARG A 234 -19.44 26.02 -23.33
CA ARG A 234 -18.73 24.75 -23.15
C ARG A 234 -18.44 24.55 -21.68
N CYS A 235 -19.42 24.02 -20.98
CA CYS A 235 -19.36 23.98 -19.55
C CYS A 235 -20.09 22.79 -18.95
N VAL A 236 -19.89 22.60 -17.66
CA VAL A 236 -20.76 21.81 -16.80
C VAL A 236 -21.06 22.60 -15.53
N LYS A 237 -22.34 22.83 -15.26
CA LYS A 237 -22.87 23.52 -14.09
C LYS A 237 -23.20 22.51 -13.00
N TYR A 238 -22.51 22.60 -11.88
CA TYR A 238 -22.80 21.78 -10.70
C TYR A 238 -23.88 22.44 -9.86
N ASN A 239 -24.55 21.63 -9.03
CA ASN A 239 -25.44 22.13 -7.99
C ASN A 239 -24.63 23.00 -7.00
N ASP A 240 -25.19 24.15 -6.62
CA ASP A 240 -24.47 25.11 -5.80
C ASP A 240 -24.12 24.54 -4.41
N ASP A 241 -25.09 23.86 -3.80
CA ASP A 241 -24.91 23.24 -2.49
C ASP A 241 -23.97 22.02 -2.56
N SER A 242 -23.84 21.35 -3.71
CA SER A 242 -22.81 20.32 -3.90
C SER A 242 -21.39 20.88 -3.79
N ILE A 243 -21.16 22.13 -4.20
CA ILE A 243 -19.84 22.76 -4.11
C ILE A 243 -19.63 23.47 -2.77
N ILE A 244 -20.62 24.24 -2.30
CA ILE A 244 -20.48 25.05 -1.07
C ILE A 244 -20.65 24.19 0.18
N LYS A 245 -21.66 23.31 0.19
CA LYS A 245 -22.10 22.57 1.38
C LYS A 245 -21.76 21.09 1.32
N ASN A 246 -21.22 20.62 0.18
CA ASN A 246 -21.05 19.20 -0.12
C ASN A 246 -22.37 18.41 0.01
N LYS A 247 -23.49 19.01 -0.43
CA LYS A 247 -24.84 18.42 -0.32
C LYS A 247 -25.71 18.72 -1.56
N PRO A 248 -26.08 17.72 -2.37
CA PRO A 248 -25.58 16.34 -2.33
C PRO A 248 -24.08 16.29 -2.65
N GLU A 249 -23.39 15.24 -2.24
CA GLU A 249 -21.98 15.06 -2.60
C GLU A 249 -21.83 14.81 -4.11
N ILE A 250 -20.71 15.26 -4.69
CA ILE A 250 -20.36 14.92 -6.08
C ILE A 250 -19.96 13.43 -6.13
N GLU A 251 -20.72 12.62 -6.86
CA GLU A 251 -20.58 11.15 -6.85
C GLU A 251 -19.20 10.67 -7.30
N TRP A 252 -18.62 11.28 -8.34
CA TRP A 252 -17.28 10.89 -8.77
C TRP A 252 -16.22 11.23 -7.71
N GLN A 253 -16.41 12.31 -6.96
CA GLN A 253 -15.49 12.69 -5.87
C GLN A 253 -15.57 11.71 -4.70
N VAL A 254 -16.79 11.29 -4.32
CA VAL A 254 -16.99 10.28 -3.28
C VAL A 254 -16.25 9.00 -3.64
N ASN A 255 -16.36 8.55 -4.89
CA ASN A 255 -15.66 7.36 -5.36
C ASN A 255 -14.14 7.54 -5.39
N LEU A 256 -13.62 8.69 -5.84
CA LEU A 256 -12.18 8.97 -5.76
C LEU A 256 -11.65 8.94 -4.32
N ARG A 257 -12.39 9.53 -3.36
CA ARG A 257 -12.00 9.52 -1.93
C ARG A 257 -11.95 8.10 -1.38
N LYS A 258 -12.93 7.26 -1.71
CA LYS A 258 -12.93 5.84 -1.33
C LYS A 258 -11.74 5.08 -1.95
N ALA A 259 -11.45 5.31 -3.23
CA ALA A 259 -10.29 4.73 -3.90
C ALA A 259 -8.97 5.13 -3.22
N ALA A 260 -8.81 6.42 -2.91
CA ALA A 260 -7.62 6.96 -2.27
C ALA A 260 -7.42 6.42 -0.85
N THR A 261 -8.49 6.32 -0.06
CA THR A 261 -8.45 5.72 1.28
C THR A 261 -8.05 4.24 1.23
N ALA A 262 -8.59 3.48 0.27
CA ALA A 262 -8.21 2.07 0.08
C ALA A 262 -6.75 1.94 -0.38
N TYR A 263 -6.27 2.86 -1.22
CA TYR A 263 -4.86 2.90 -1.65
C TYR A 263 -3.91 3.23 -0.48
N ASP A 264 -4.24 4.21 0.36
CA ASP A 264 -3.42 4.56 1.54
C ASP A 264 -3.36 3.38 2.51
N LYS A 265 -4.50 2.74 2.78
CA LYS A 265 -4.56 1.53 3.62
C LYS A 265 -3.68 0.41 3.07
N ARG A 266 -3.69 0.21 1.75
CA ARG A 266 -2.81 -0.76 1.10
C ARG A 266 -1.34 -0.42 1.27
N ARG A 267 -0.94 0.85 1.13
CA ARG A 267 0.45 1.28 1.38
C ARG A 267 0.88 1.03 2.82
N THR A 268 0.01 1.31 3.80
CA THR A 268 0.28 0.98 5.20
C THR A 268 0.45 -0.52 5.41
N ALA A 269 -0.40 -1.34 4.77
CA ALA A 269 -0.29 -2.79 4.84
C ALA A 269 1.01 -3.29 4.20
N GLU A 270 1.42 -2.76 3.05
CA GLU A 270 2.69 -3.10 2.40
C GLU A 270 3.89 -2.84 3.33
N THR A 271 3.94 -1.70 4.01
CA THR A 271 4.99 -1.40 4.99
C THR A 271 4.96 -2.35 6.18
N LYS A 272 3.77 -2.64 6.72
CA LYS A 272 3.61 -3.58 7.84
C LYS A 272 4.05 -4.98 7.46
N LEU A 273 3.70 -5.45 6.26
CA LEU A 273 4.09 -6.76 5.76
C LEU A 273 5.62 -6.87 5.58
N ALA A 274 6.29 -5.83 5.09
CA ALA A 274 7.75 -5.83 4.98
C ALA A 274 8.45 -5.93 6.35
N ALA A 275 7.90 -5.28 7.38
CA ALA A 275 8.39 -5.39 8.75
C ALA A 275 8.16 -6.81 9.31
N LEU A 276 6.95 -7.36 9.16
CA LEU A 276 6.62 -8.72 9.59
C LEU A 276 7.48 -9.77 8.86
N GLU A 277 7.74 -9.59 7.57
CA GLU A 277 8.63 -10.46 6.80
C GLU A 277 10.06 -10.45 7.35
N THR A 278 10.56 -9.28 7.73
CA THR A 278 11.90 -9.14 8.35
C THR A 278 11.96 -9.89 9.69
N GLU A 279 10.92 -9.78 10.51
CA GLU A 279 10.82 -10.47 11.79
C GLU A 279 10.74 -12.00 11.60
N ILE A 280 9.94 -12.49 10.65
CA ILE A 280 9.86 -13.92 10.32
C ILE A 280 11.21 -14.45 9.83
N ARG A 281 11.95 -13.69 9.00
CA ARG A 281 13.30 -14.08 8.56
C ARG A 281 14.27 -14.18 9.73
N LEU A 282 14.21 -13.24 10.67
CA LEU A 282 15.01 -13.27 11.90
C LEU A 282 14.68 -14.49 12.76
N LEU A 283 13.39 -14.75 13.01
CA LEU A 283 12.93 -15.92 13.75
C LEU A 283 13.43 -17.23 13.13
N ASN A 284 13.38 -17.34 11.79
CA ASN A 284 13.91 -18.50 11.07
C ASN A 284 15.44 -18.64 11.21
N ALA A 285 16.19 -17.54 11.18
CA ALA A 285 17.63 -17.55 11.41
C ALA A 285 17.97 -17.97 12.85
N THR A 286 17.25 -17.44 13.85
CA THR A 286 17.40 -17.81 15.26
C THR A 286 17.08 -19.29 15.48
N ALA A 287 15.99 -19.81 14.89
CA ALA A 287 15.67 -21.24 14.94
C ALA A 287 16.80 -22.09 14.34
N THR A 288 17.35 -21.67 13.19
CA THR A 288 18.46 -22.39 12.55
C THR A 288 19.73 -22.37 13.41
N ALA A 289 20.00 -21.27 14.13
CA ALA A 289 21.14 -21.17 15.04
C ALA A 289 21.07 -22.19 16.19
N LEU A 290 19.85 -22.57 16.63
CA LEU A 290 19.67 -23.60 17.67
C LEU A 290 20.25 -24.96 17.27
N LEU A 291 20.36 -25.29 15.98
CA LEU A 291 20.99 -26.54 15.52
C LEU A 291 22.47 -26.65 15.94
N TRP A 292 23.12 -25.51 16.20
CA TRP A 292 24.53 -25.44 16.57
C TRP A 292 24.73 -25.25 18.08
N ALA A 293 23.70 -24.84 18.83
CA ALA A 293 23.76 -24.66 20.29
C ALA A 293 24.19 -25.92 21.06
N PRO A 294 23.73 -27.15 20.71
CA PRO A 294 24.21 -28.38 21.36
C PRO A 294 25.70 -28.63 21.16
N LYS A 295 26.29 -28.21 20.03
CA LYS A 295 27.71 -28.46 19.73
C LYS A 295 28.65 -27.63 20.62
N ALA A 296 28.21 -26.46 21.09
CA ALA A 296 28.94 -25.67 22.07
C ALA A 296 28.99 -26.35 23.44
N PHE A 297 27.91 -27.03 23.85
CA PHE A 297 27.84 -27.76 25.13
C PHE A 297 28.63 -29.08 25.10
N VAL A 298 28.56 -29.84 23.99
CA VAL A 298 29.32 -31.10 23.87
C VAL A 298 30.83 -30.87 23.77
N SER A 299 31.25 -29.71 23.23
CA SER A 299 32.66 -29.31 23.24
C SER A 299 33.16 -28.95 24.65
N GLN A 300 32.27 -28.66 25.60
CA GLN A 300 32.62 -28.48 27.01
C GLN A 300 32.58 -29.78 27.82
N THR A 301 31.91 -30.83 27.35
CA THR A 301 31.75 -32.09 28.13
C THR A 301 32.62 -33.25 27.64
N ASN A 302 33.26 -33.16 26.47
CA ASN A 302 34.12 -34.23 25.93
C ASN A 302 35.63 -33.90 25.92
N GLY A 303 36.06 -32.92 26.71
CA GLY A 303 37.45 -32.80 27.16
C GLY A 303 37.52 -33.15 28.65
N GLN A 304 38.41 -34.05 29.03
CA GLN A 304 38.59 -34.53 30.40
C GLN A 304 38.88 -33.40 31.40
N ASN A 305 38.36 -33.61 32.63
CA ASN A 305 38.59 -32.92 33.91
C ASN A 305 37.90 -31.55 34.16
N PRO A 306 37.38 -31.33 35.39
CA PRO A 306 36.81 -30.04 35.79
C PRO A 306 37.93 -29.01 35.91
N GLN A 307 38.23 -28.30 34.82
CA GLN A 307 39.09 -27.15 34.90
C GLN A 307 38.24 -25.96 35.36
N GLN A 308 38.34 -25.74 36.66
CA GLN A 308 38.05 -24.48 37.36
C GLN A 308 38.23 -23.30 36.40
N THR A 309 37.14 -22.59 36.07
CA THR A 309 37.21 -21.33 35.32
C THR A 309 37.97 -20.31 36.16
N THR A 310 39.29 -20.27 35.98
CA THR A 310 40.17 -19.22 36.50
C THR A 310 40.09 -18.04 35.55
N THR A 311 39.78 -16.87 36.12
CA THR A 311 39.79 -15.62 35.36
C THR A 311 41.22 -15.28 34.93
N PRO A 312 41.45 -14.38 33.94
CA PRO A 312 42.79 -13.94 33.56
C PRO A 312 43.62 -13.41 34.76
N SER A 313 42.95 -12.91 35.80
CA SER A 313 43.57 -12.47 37.05
C SER A 313 44.12 -13.63 37.91
N ASP A 314 43.43 -14.76 37.90
CA ASP A 314 43.82 -15.94 38.68
C ASP A 314 44.99 -16.68 38.01
N LYS A 315 45.02 -16.71 36.67
CA LYS A 315 46.14 -17.27 35.90
C LYS A 315 47.44 -16.49 36.11
N ALA A 316 47.36 -15.17 36.28
CA ALA A 316 48.53 -14.32 36.47
C ALA A 316 49.21 -14.60 37.81
N LYS A 317 48.40 -14.71 38.88
CA LYS A 317 48.88 -15.12 40.21
C LYS A 317 49.45 -16.54 40.22
N GLU A 318 48.90 -17.42 39.38
CA GLU A 318 49.38 -18.79 39.28
C GLU A 318 50.76 -18.84 38.61
N CYS A 319 51.01 -18.05 37.57
CA CYS A 319 52.34 -17.92 37.00
C CYS A 319 53.32 -17.28 38.01
N GLU A 320 52.92 -16.25 38.75
CA GLU A 320 53.76 -15.53 39.73
C GLU A 320 54.30 -16.41 40.89
N THR A 321 53.72 -17.59 41.13
CA THR A 321 54.10 -18.51 42.23
C THR A 321 54.96 -19.70 41.78
N ILE A 322 55.30 -19.79 40.48
CA ILE A 322 56.12 -20.88 39.92
C ILE A 322 57.61 -20.52 40.01
N GLU A 323 58.36 -21.26 40.82
CA GLU A 323 59.80 -21.04 41.05
C GLU A 323 60.71 -22.01 40.27
N LYS A 324 60.15 -23.03 39.61
CA LYS A 324 60.91 -24.11 38.95
C LYS A 324 60.60 -24.22 37.46
N ASP A 325 61.65 -24.43 36.66
CA ASP A 325 61.53 -24.40 35.20
C ASP A 325 60.67 -25.52 34.61
N ALA A 326 60.78 -26.74 35.15
CA ALA A 326 60.01 -27.88 34.66
C ALA A 326 58.48 -27.72 34.86
N ASP A 327 58.07 -26.92 35.85
CA ASP A 327 56.67 -26.67 36.14
C ASP A 327 56.06 -25.58 35.24
N CYS A 328 56.90 -24.68 34.70
CA CYS A 328 56.49 -23.65 33.74
C CYS A 328 56.16 -24.26 32.37
N ASP A 329 57.01 -25.15 31.85
CA ASP A 329 56.79 -25.82 30.56
C ASP A 329 55.56 -26.74 30.54
N SER A 330 55.03 -27.08 31.73
CA SER A 330 53.82 -27.87 31.88
C SER A 330 52.52 -27.06 31.69
N LYS A 331 52.61 -25.72 31.66
CA LYS A 331 51.46 -24.82 31.49
C LYS A 331 51.61 -23.97 30.22
N ASP A 332 50.69 -24.18 29.29
CA ASP A 332 50.66 -23.52 27.97
C ASP A 332 50.35 -22.01 28.01
N PHE A 333 50.09 -21.44 29.20
CA PHE A 333 49.69 -20.05 29.40
C PHE A 333 50.65 -19.23 30.29
N CYS A 334 51.83 -19.73 30.66
CA CYS A 334 52.85 -18.95 31.35
C CYS A 334 54.12 -18.86 30.50
N THR A 335 54.79 -17.70 30.50
CA THR A 335 56.07 -17.48 29.81
C THR A 335 57.08 -16.76 30.72
N TYR A 336 58.36 -16.98 30.45
CA TYR A 336 59.46 -16.32 31.16
C TYR A 336 59.53 -14.83 30.79
N ASP A 337 59.53 -13.95 31.78
CA ASP A 337 59.88 -12.55 31.53
C ASP A 337 61.40 -12.43 31.32
N SER A 338 61.80 -12.16 30.08
CA SER A 338 63.21 -12.08 29.67
C SER A 338 63.93 -10.81 30.14
N LYS A 339 63.33 -9.99 31.03
CA LYS A 339 63.85 -8.66 31.40
C LYS A 339 64.61 -8.58 32.72
N GLU A 340 64.60 -9.58 33.60
CA GLU A 340 65.39 -9.57 34.85
C GLU A 340 66.38 -10.75 34.93
N LYS A 341 67.68 -10.45 34.99
CA LYS A 341 68.78 -11.43 34.89
C LYS A 341 69.15 -12.14 36.21
N SER A 342 68.33 -12.05 37.25
CA SER A 342 68.60 -12.79 38.50
C SER A 342 67.38 -13.38 39.20
N ASP A 343 66.16 -12.97 38.85
CA ASP A 343 64.93 -13.54 39.42
C ASP A 343 63.98 -13.92 38.29
N LYS A 344 63.78 -15.23 38.11
CA LYS A 344 62.91 -15.81 37.08
C LYS A 344 61.44 -15.59 37.48
N LYS A 345 60.87 -14.43 37.15
CA LYS A 345 59.44 -14.17 37.31
C LYS A 345 58.67 -14.55 36.05
N MET A 346 57.57 -15.28 36.23
CA MET A 346 56.69 -15.72 35.14
C MET A 346 55.51 -14.78 34.98
N GLN A 347 55.02 -14.65 33.75
CA GLN A 347 53.82 -13.90 33.40
C GLN A 347 52.94 -14.70 32.43
N ILE A 348 51.67 -14.31 32.26
CA ILE A 348 50.81 -14.87 31.20
C ILE A 348 51.34 -14.43 29.84
#